data_AF-A0A554JS20-F1
#
_entry.id   AF-A0A554JS20-F1
#
_cell.length_a   1.000
_cell.length_b   1.000
_cell.length_c   1.000
_cell.angle_alpha   90.00
_cell.angle_beta   90.00
_cell.angle_gamma   90.00
#
_symmetry.space_group_name_H-M   'P 1'
#
loop_
_entity.id
_entity.type
_entity.pdbx_description
1 polymer ?
#
loop_
_entity_poly.entity_id
_entity_poly.type
_entity_poly.pdbx_seq_one_letter_code
_entity_poly.pdbx_strand_id
1 'polypeptide(L)'
;MRTLDDIIPPSRRRETEPMSQSSSSGRKPGSPEQPPRFPFTTLITIASIIVASIGILFYFSSSKVEVTPTTVSAAVQSSFTAAQSSGNLPYEIITAEKVASQTIKGNGTKTVTSSASGTITIYNTQSKAQKLIANTRFATTSGLIFRIRSAVTIPGGSSSKPGSLNAKVYADQPGGSYNVGPTSFTIPGFAGTPQASQVYARSTSAMTGGASGTVPVADPALEAETRDALVTALAPDLLASIEAKIPSGYVLLPGAATTTYQELALAPSSTTGMIEVREQGTVTAVVFPNSALATAIASSVTAIGYHGEPLTLKSTEGLKLTAERGLPELNDSSFSFTLSGTVSLVYTVDSARIAAAIAGKTRSAAEVALTNYPEVKRAIIILRPFWRQSFPQDPTAISVETVADVY
;
A
#
# COMPACT_ATOMS: atom_id res chain seq x y z
N MET A 1 -78.82 -14.04 -8.43
CA MET A 1 -77.61 -14.66 -7.88
C MET A 1 -77.17 -13.87 -6.65
N ARG A 2 -77.19 -14.56 -5.49
CA ARG A 2 -76.36 -14.39 -4.27
C ARG A 2 -76.36 -13.01 -3.59
N THR A 3 -77.26 -12.78 -2.61
CA THR A 3 -77.18 -13.13 -1.16
C THR A 3 -76.32 -12.15 -0.36
N LEU A 4 -77.00 -11.22 0.31
CA LEU A 4 -76.50 -10.44 1.44
C LEU A 4 -76.86 -11.22 2.70
N ASP A 5 -75.86 -11.59 3.49
CA ASP A 5 -76.05 -12.30 4.74
C ASP A 5 -76.55 -11.36 5.85
N ASP A 6 -77.60 -11.86 6.46
CA ASP A 6 -78.38 -11.38 7.59
C ASP A 6 -77.71 -11.85 8.88
N ILE A 7 -77.47 -10.94 9.83
CA ILE A 7 -77.17 -11.30 11.22
C ILE A 7 -78.07 -10.50 12.15
N ILE A 8 -79.09 -11.19 12.61
CA ILE A 8 -80.09 -10.83 13.62
C ILE A 8 -79.44 -10.82 15.02
N PRO A 9 -79.56 -9.74 15.81
CA PRO A 9 -79.35 -9.81 17.25
C PRO A 9 -80.64 -10.24 17.97
N PRO A 10 -80.59 -11.18 18.93
CA PRO A 10 -81.78 -11.56 19.67
C PRO A 10 -82.19 -10.47 20.66
N SER A 11 -83.44 -10.05 20.47
CA SER A 11 -84.25 -9.27 21.39
C SER A 11 -84.48 -10.01 22.71
N ARG A 12 -84.37 -9.30 23.84
CA ARG A 12 -85.11 -9.67 25.04
C ARG A 12 -85.67 -8.44 25.75
N ARG A 13 -86.97 -8.26 25.51
CA ARG A 13 -87.98 -7.45 26.23
C ARG A 13 -87.71 -7.25 27.73
N ARG A 14 -88.04 -6.05 28.20
CA ARG A 14 -89.10 -5.77 29.21
C ARG A 14 -89.37 -4.25 29.20
N GLU A 15 -90.46 -3.82 28.59
CA GLU A 15 -91.74 -3.45 29.25
C GLU A 15 -91.59 -2.33 30.29
N THR A 16 -92.19 -1.20 29.94
CA THR A 16 -92.31 0.09 30.63
C THR A 16 -93.31 0.07 31.79
N GLU A 17 -92.91 0.70 32.91
CA GLU A 17 -93.69 1.53 33.85
C GLU A 17 -94.88 0.93 34.64
N PRO A 18 -95.22 1.43 35.86
CA PRO A 18 -95.23 2.85 36.24
C PRO A 18 -94.74 3.23 37.65
N MET A 19 -94.64 4.56 37.84
CA MET A 19 -94.41 5.27 39.10
C MET A 19 -95.33 4.81 40.23
N SER A 20 -94.79 4.70 41.44
CA SER A 20 -95.56 4.84 42.69
C SER A 20 -94.73 5.52 43.77
N GLN A 21 -95.42 6.33 44.56
CA GLN A 21 -94.93 7.29 45.54
C GLN A 21 -94.37 6.65 46.82
N SER A 22 -93.52 7.42 47.50
CA SER A 22 -93.32 7.54 48.96
C SER A 22 -93.51 6.31 49.86
N SER A 23 -92.48 5.97 50.64
CA SER A 23 -92.43 6.19 52.11
C SER A 23 -91.33 5.36 52.82
N SER A 24 -90.64 6.06 53.71
CA SER A 24 -90.03 5.64 54.99
C SER A 24 -89.48 4.22 55.24
N SER A 25 -88.28 4.26 55.83
CA SER A 25 -87.82 3.44 56.98
C SER A 25 -87.31 2.02 56.71
N GLY A 26 -86.10 1.76 57.19
CA GLY A 26 -85.58 0.38 57.31
C GLY A 26 -84.07 0.28 57.38
N ARG A 27 -83.47 0.77 58.47
CA ARG A 27 -82.03 0.59 58.79
C ARG A 27 -81.77 -0.87 59.18
N LYS A 28 -80.82 -1.55 58.53
CA LYS A 28 -80.10 -2.72 59.07
C LYS A 28 -78.60 -2.55 58.80
N PRO A 29 -77.71 -2.74 59.80
CA PRO A 29 -76.27 -2.65 59.60
C PRO A 29 -75.64 -4.04 59.39
N GLY A 30 -74.55 -4.12 58.62
CA GLY A 30 -73.67 -5.29 58.65
C GLY A 30 -72.76 -5.48 57.44
N SER A 31 -71.57 -4.86 57.47
CA SER A 31 -70.24 -5.43 57.14
C SER A 31 -69.27 -4.28 56.77
N PRO A 32 -68.09 -4.14 57.42
CA PRO A 32 -67.15 -3.10 57.03
C PRO A 32 -66.43 -3.52 55.73
N GLU A 33 -66.82 -2.93 54.60
CA GLU A 33 -65.95 -2.83 53.45
C GLU A 33 -64.72 -2.01 53.86
N GLN A 34 -63.54 -2.62 53.75
CA GLN A 34 -62.29 -1.88 53.87
C GLN A 34 -62.26 -0.83 52.75
N PRO A 35 -61.96 0.44 53.06
CA PRO A 35 -61.87 1.47 52.02
C PRO A 35 -60.77 1.08 51.02
N PRO A 36 -60.97 1.29 49.71
CA PRO A 36 -59.93 1.02 48.72
C PRO A 36 -58.74 1.91 49.07
N ARG A 37 -57.67 1.30 49.56
CA ARG A 37 -56.40 2.00 49.76
C ARG A 37 -55.95 2.44 48.37
N PHE A 38 -55.98 3.74 48.12
CA PHE A 38 -55.44 4.34 46.90
C PHE A 38 -54.06 3.70 46.65
N PRO A 39 -53.81 3.06 45.50
CA PRO A 39 -52.68 2.17 45.36
C PRO A 39 -51.39 2.97 45.09
N PHE A 40 -50.96 3.74 46.09
CA PHE A 40 -49.74 4.56 46.04
C PHE A 40 -48.51 3.73 45.66
N THR A 41 -48.45 2.46 46.06
CA THR A 41 -47.37 1.54 45.71
C THR A 41 -47.33 1.20 44.22
N THR A 42 -48.49 1.02 43.57
CA THR A 42 -48.53 0.80 42.11
C THR A 42 -48.17 2.09 41.36
N LEU A 43 -48.61 3.24 41.86
CA LEU A 43 -48.28 4.56 41.33
C LEU A 43 -46.77 4.84 41.40
N ILE A 44 -46.12 4.55 42.53
CA ILE A 44 -44.67 4.68 42.72
C ILE A 44 -43.89 3.70 41.83
N THR A 45 -44.38 2.46 41.70
CA THR A 45 -43.74 1.45 40.83
C THR A 45 -43.82 1.85 39.35
N ILE A 46 -44.98 2.32 38.89
CA ILE A 46 -45.17 2.83 37.53
C ILE A 46 -44.28 4.07 37.30
N ALA A 47 -44.22 5.01 38.25
CA ALA A 47 -43.35 6.17 38.14
C ALA A 47 -41.86 5.77 38.08
N SER A 48 -41.43 4.79 38.88
CA SER A 48 -40.06 4.27 38.84
C SER A 48 -39.74 3.59 37.51
N ILE A 49 -40.67 2.80 36.95
CA ILE A 49 -40.53 2.19 35.62
C ILE A 49 -40.46 3.27 34.54
N ILE A 50 -41.27 4.33 34.62
CA ILE A 50 -41.23 5.46 33.68
C ILE A 50 -39.89 6.18 33.76
N VAL A 51 -39.40 6.51 34.95
CA VAL A 51 -38.10 7.17 35.14
C VAL A 51 -36.95 6.28 34.67
N ALA A 52 -36.98 4.98 34.96
CA ALA A 52 -36.00 4.03 34.48
C ALA A 52 -36.05 3.88 32.95
N SER A 53 -37.25 3.82 32.36
CA SER A 53 -37.44 3.75 30.91
C SER A 53 -36.95 5.02 30.22
N ILE A 54 -37.23 6.19 30.80
CA ILE A 54 -36.72 7.48 30.33
C ILE A 54 -35.19 7.51 30.43
N GLY A 55 -34.61 7.08 31.56
CA GLY A 55 -33.17 6.98 31.75
C GLY A 55 -32.50 6.07 30.73
N ILE A 56 -33.09 4.91 30.45
CA ILE A 56 -32.63 3.97 29.41
C ILE A 56 -32.74 4.62 28.01
N LEU A 57 -33.84 5.30 27.70
CA LEU A 57 -34.01 5.99 26.41
C LEU A 57 -33.00 7.13 26.20
N PHE A 58 -32.64 7.87 27.25
CA PHE A 58 -31.58 8.88 27.19
C PHE A 58 -30.18 8.26 27.15
N TYR A 59 -29.98 7.07 27.74
CA TYR A 59 -28.71 6.34 27.63
C TYR A 59 -28.46 5.79 26.23
N PHE A 60 -29.51 5.33 25.52
CA PHE A 60 -29.45 4.89 24.12
C PHE A 60 -29.67 6.02 23.09
N SER A 61 -29.53 7.27 23.53
CA SER A 61 -29.62 8.46 22.71
C SER A 61 -28.46 8.52 21.71
N SER A 62 -28.75 8.47 20.41
CA SER A 62 -27.76 8.54 19.32
C SER A 62 -28.12 9.65 18.34
N SER A 63 -27.13 10.43 17.93
CA SER A 63 -27.23 11.42 16.84
C SER A 63 -26.27 11.04 15.73
N LYS A 64 -26.81 10.73 14.56
CA LYS A 64 -26.05 10.35 13.37
C LYS A 64 -26.37 11.31 12.22
N VAL A 65 -25.35 11.68 11.46
CA VAL A 65 -25.50 12.39 10.20
C VAL A 65 -24.74 11.64 9.11
N GLU A 66 -25.47 11.18 8.11
CA GLU A 66 -24.89 10.57 6.92
C GLU A 66 -24.69 11.65 5.87
N VAL A 67 -23.44 11.90 5.48
CA VAL A 67 -23.07 12.94 4.52
C VAL A 67 -22.64 12.28 3.21
N THR A 68 -23.29 12.66 2.12
CA THR A 68 -22.86 12.34 0.77
C THR A 68 -21.98 13.49 0.25
N PRO A 69 -20.69 13.23 -0.02
CA PRO A 69 -19.78 14.27 -0.47
C PRO A 69 -20.12 14.75 -1.88
N THR A 70 -19.85 16.01 -2.15
CA THR A 70 -19.92 16.58 -3.50
C THR A 70 -18.86 15.92 -4.39
N THR A 71 -19.29 15.48 -5.58
CA THR A 71 -18.42 14.94 -6.62
C THR A 71 -18.53 15.81 -7.85
N VAL A 72 -17.39 16.25 -8.39
CA VAL A 72 -17.32 17.07 -9.60
C VAL A 72 -16.49 16.33 -10.64
N SER A 73 -17.00 16.29 -11.87
CA SER A 73 -16.27 15.74 -13.00
C SER A 73 -15.65 16.87 -13.82
N ALA A 74 -14.38 16.70 -14.20
CA ALA A 74 -13.63 17.69 -14.96
C ALA A 74 -12.84 17.01 -16.08
N ALA A 75 -12.77 17.66 -17.24
CA ALA A 75 -11.81 17.30 -18.28
C ALA A 75 -10.50 18.03 -18.02
N VAL A 76 -9.39 17.30 -18.00
CA VAL A 76 -8.04 17.84 -17.82
C VAL A 76 -7.24 17.67 -19.10
N GLN A 77 -6.54 18.74 -19.49
CA GLN A 77 -5.54 18.73 -20.55
C GLN A 77 -4.52 19.81 -20.21
N SER A 78 -3.61 19.50 -19.29
CA SER A 78 -2.70 20.50 -18.74
C SER A 78 -1.33 19.90 -18.42
N SER A 79 -0.31 20.73 -18.47
CA SER A 79 1.06 20.37 -18.07
C SER A 79 1.25 20.63 -16.59
N PHE A 80 1.93 19.71 -15.92
CA PHE A 80 2.24 19.76 -14.50
C PHE A 80 3.73 19.55 -14.30
N THR A 81 4.26 20.15 -13.23
CA THR A 81 5.61 19.89 -12.74
C THR A 81 5.50 19.42 -11.31
N ALA A 82 5.87 18.16 -11.08
CA ALA A 82 5.99 17.58 -9.75
C ALA A 82 7.43 17.70 -9.26
N ALA A 83 7.61 17.79 -7.94
CA ALA A 83 8.92 17.85 -7.30
C ALA A 83 9.13 16.63 -6.40
N GLN A 84 10.38 16.20 -6.25
CA GLN A 84 10.67 15.00 -5.45
C GLN A 84 10.44 15.31 -3.96
N SER A 85 9.52 14.57 -3.33
CA SER A 85 9.25 14.59 -1.88
C SER A 85 8.85 15.93 -1.23
N SER A 86 8.71 17.03 -1.98
CA SER A 86 8.35 18.35 -1.44
C SER A 86 7.63 19.22 -2.48
N GLY A 87 6.99 20.31 -2.04
CA GLY A 87 6.25 21.24 -2.91
C GLY A 87 4.76 20.93 -3.03
N ASN A 88 4.08 21.61 -3.97
CA ASN A 88 2.62 21.53 -4.13
C ASN A 88 2.15 20.20 -4.73
N LEU A 89 2.99 19.56 -5.54
CA LEU A 89 2.75 18.25 -6.12
C LEU A 89 4.01 17.40 -5.94
N PRO A 90 4.17 16.77 -4.77
CA PRO A 90 5.26 15.84 -4.56
C PRO A 90 5.02 14.53 -5.33
N TYR A 91 6.10 13.87 -5.72
CA TYR A 91 6.05 12.51 -6.28
C TYR A 91 7.04 11.59 -5.57
N GLU A 92 6.78 10.29 -5.66
CA GLU A 92 7.67 9.23 -5.23
C GLU A 92 7.89 8.22 -6.36
N ILE A 93 9.07 7.61 -6.37
CA ILE A 93 9.41 6.53 -7.30
C ILE A 93 9.41 5.23 -6.52
N ILE A 94 8.63 4.27 -7.00
CA ILE A 94 8.63 2.90 -6.49
C ILE A 94 9.14 1.95 -7.57
N THR A 95 9.83 0.90 -7.14
CA THR A 95 10.39 -0.11 -8.04
C THR A 95 10.03 -1.51 -7.56
N ALA A 96 9.76 -2.42 -8.49
CA ALA A 96 9.61 -3.83 -8.21
C ALA A 96 10.39 -4.64 -9.25
N GLU A 97 10.99 -5.74 -8.79
CA GLU A 97 11.82 -6.60 -9.62
C GLU A 97 11.39 -8.05 -9.43
N LYS A 98 11.38 -8.81 -10.52
CA LYS A 98 11.12 -10.24 -10.53
C LYS A 98 12.06 -10.92 -11.51
N VAL A 99 12.47 -12.13 -11.16
CA VAL A 99 13.23 -13.01 -12.04
C VAL A 99 12.37 -14.24 -12.30
N ALA A 100 12.16 -14.55 -13.57
CA ALA A 100 11.51 -15.78 -14.00
C ALA A 100 12.54 -16.66 -14.70
N SER A 101 12.35 -17.97 -14.61
CA SER A 101 13.20 -18.94 -15.26
C SER A 101 12.43 -20.10 -15.85
N GLN A 102 12.94 -20.64 -16.95
CA GLN A 102 12.41 -21.82 -17.61
C GLN A 102 13.54 -22.71 -18.09
N THR A 103 13.39 -24.01 -17.88
CA THR A 103 14.39 -25.00 -18.30
C THR A 103 14.08 -25.53 -19.69
N ILE A 104 15.07 -25.48 -20.59
CA ILE A 104 14.99 -26.02 -21.96
C ILE A 104 16.03 -27.10 -22.18
N LYS A 105 15.77 -28.00 -23.12
CA LYS A 105 16.72 -29.06 -23.50
C LYS A 105 17.80 -28.49 -24.41
N GLY A 106 19.07 -28.76 -24.09
CA GLY A 106 20.17 -28.40 -24.98
C GLY A 106 20.16 -29.21 -26.28
N ASN A 107 20.52 -28.58 -27.40
CA ASN A 107 20.65 -29.24 -28.71
C ASN A 107 22.08 -29.71 -29.01
N GLY A 108 23.01 -29.44 -28.11
CA GLY A 108 24.41 -29.80 -28.23
C GLY A 108 25.16 -29.59 -26.91
N THR A 109 26.49 -29.75 -26.96
CA THR A 109 27.34 -29.46 -25.79
C THR A 109 28.54 -28.64 -26.24
N LYS A 110 28.98 -27.71 -25.40
CA LYS A 110 30.19 -26.91 -25.60
C LYS A 110 31.12 -27.11 -24.42
N THR A 111 32.39 -27.34 -24.71
CA THR A 111 33.43 -27.32 -23.68
C THR A 111 33.62 -25.88 -23.24
N VAL A 112 33.31 -25.60 -21.97
CA VAL A 112 33.56 -24.31 -21.36
C VAL A 112 34.78 -24.47 -20.47
N THR A 113 35.80 -23.66 -20.75
CA THR A 113 36.99 -23.53 -19.94
C THR A 113 37.15 -22.06 -19.58
N SER A 114 36.79 -21.72 -18.34
CA SER A 114 36.94 -20.37 -17.81
C SER A 114 37.61 -20.41 -16.44
N SER A 115 38.50 -19.45 -16.20
CA SER A 115 39.17 -19.26 -14.91
C SER A 115 38.34 -18.34 -14.03
N ALA A 116 38.17 -18.72 -12.76
CA ALA A 116 37.55 -17.84 -11.78
C ALA A 116 38.33 -16.53 -11.64
N SER A 117 37.65 -15.43 -11.35
CA SER A 117 38.30 -14.14 -11.11
C SER A 117 37.62 -13.37 -10.01
N GLY A 118 38.33 -12.39 -9.46
CA GLY A 118 37.81 -11.46 -8.48
C GLY A 118 38.87 -10.46 -8.05
N THR A 119 38.52 -9.62 -7.09
CA THR A 119 39.40 -8.56 -6.59
C THR A 119 39.94 -8.95 -5.22
N ILE A 120 41.26 -8.83 -5.06
CA ILE A 120 41.93 -8.93 -3.76
C ILE A 120 42.49 -7.57 -3.37
N THR A 121 42.53 -7.30 -2.08
CA THR A 121 43.31 -6.22 -1.49
C THR A 121 44.63 -6.79 -1.03
N ILE A 122 45.73 -6.29 -1.60
CA ILE A 122 47.10 -6.66 -1.24
C ILE A 122 47.60 -5.64 -0.23
N TYR A 123 48.15 -6.11 0.88
CA TYR A 123 48.67 -5.32 1.98
C TYR A 123 50.19 -5.45 2.06
N ASN A 124 50.87 -4.36 2.39
CA ASN A 124 52.30 -4.29 2.61
C ASN A 124 52.59 -3.55 3.93
N THR A 125 53.14 -4.26 4.91
CA THR A 125 53.51 -3.71 6.22
C THR A 125 54.95 -3.20 6.26
N GLN A 126 55.71 -3.37 5.19
CA GLN A 126 57.07 -2.83 5.06
C GLN A 126 57.01 -1.32 4.85
N SER A 127 58.01 -0.58 5.34
CA SER A 127 58.15 0.85 5.06
C SER A 127 58.46 1.15 3.59
N LYS A 128 59.00 0.18 2.84
CA LYS A 128 59.34 0.30 1.43
C LYS A 128 58.19 -0.20 0.55
N ALA A 129 58.02 0.41 -0.62
CA ALA A 129 57.08 -0.08 -1.62
C ALA A 129 57.49 -1.47 -2.14
N GLN A 130 56.52 -2.35 -2.32
CA GLN A 130 56.73 -3.69 -2.84
C GLN A 130 56.19 -3.78 -4.27
N LYS A 131 57.07 -4.04 -5.23
CA LYS A 131 56.68 -4.37 -6.61
C LYS A 131 56.39 -5.86 -6.73
N LEU A 132 55.27 -6.20 -7.36
CA LEU A 132 54.91 -7.56 -7.78
C LEU A 132 54.88 -7.57 -9.31
N ILE A 133 55.54 -8.56 -9.90
CA ILE A 133 55.58 -8.72 -11.36
C ILE A 133 54.26 -9.31 -11.88
N ALA A 134 54.01 -9.16 -13.18
CA ALA A 134 52.93 -9.88 -13.83
C ALA A 134 53.05 -11.40 -13.55
N ASN A 135 51.91 -12.08 -13.43
CA ASN A 135 51.79 -13.50 -13.11
C ASN A 135 52.29 -13.92 -11.72
N THR A 136 52.46 -12.97 -10.79
CA THR A 136 52.72 -13.29 -9.37
C THR A 136 51.62 -14.18 -8.82
N ARG A 137 52.01 -15.25 -8.12
CA ARG A 137 51.12 -16.26 -7.56
C ARG A 137 50.60 -15.86 -6.18
N PHE A 138 49.31 -16.01 -5.98
CA PHE A 138 48.59 -15.84 -4.72
C PHE A 138 47.94 -17.18 -4.37
N ALA A 139 48.36 -17.79 -3.27
CA ALA A 139 47.82 -19.07 -2.82
C ALA A 139 46.79 -18.86 -1.71
N THR A 140 45.60 -19.41 -1.90
CA THR A 140 44.58 -19.52 -0.84
C THR A 140 45.03 -20.48 0.26
N THR A 141 44.33 -20.47 1.40
CA THR A 141 44.54 -21.46 2.48
C THR A 141 44.36 -22.91 2.02
N SER A 142 43.53 -23.16 1.00
CA SER A 142 43.33 -24.49 0.40
C SER A 142 44.33 -24.82 -0.71
N GLY A 143 45.35 -23.98 -0.94
CA GLY A 143 46.40 -24.20 -1.93
C GLY A 143 46.03 -23.83 -3.36
N LEU A 144 44.82 -23.33 -3.62
CA LEU A 144 44.42 -22.86 -4.95
C LEU A 144 45.18 -21.58 -5.32
N ILE A 145 45.70 -21.56 -6.56
CA ILE A 145 46.56 -20.48 -7.06
C ILE A 145 45.77 -19.49 -7.93
N PHE A 146 45.95 -18.21 -7.62
CA PHE A 146 45.46 -17.08 -8.40
C PHE A 146 46.63 -16.20 -8.83
N ARG A 147 46.48 -15.46 -9.93
CA ARG A 147 47.53 -14.61 -10.49
C ARG A 147 47.03 -13.25 -10.90
N ILE A 148 47.86 -12.24 -10.71
CA ILE A 148 47.70 -10.92 -11.32
C ILE A 148 48.20 -10.96 -12.77
N ARG A 149 47.54 -10.24 -13.68
CA ARG A 149 47.96 -10.17 -15.10
C ARG A 149 48.94 -9.05 -15.40
N SER A 150 48.87 -7.96 -14.63
CA SER A 150 49.76 -6.81 -14.73
C SER A 150 50.68 -6.73 -13.51
N ALA A 151 51.85 -6.13 -13.68
CA ALA A 151 52.69 -5.78 -12.55
C ALA A 151 52.02 -4.68 -11.72
N VAL A 152 52.15 -4.77 -10.40
CA VAL A 152 51.60 -3.80 -9.46
C VAL A 152 52.64 -3.39 -8.45
N THR A 153 52.56 -2.16 -7.96
CA THR A 153 53.43 -1.66 -6.90
C THR A 153 52.57 -1.27 -5.71
N ILE A 154 52.68 -2.02 -4.62
CA ILE A 154 51.98 -1.71 -3.36
C ILE A 154 52.83 -0.69 -2.60
N PRO A 155 52.26 0.45 -2.16
CA PRO A 155 52.99 1.43 -1.37
C PRO A 155 53.53 0.81 -0.08
N GLY A 156 54.58 1.41 0.48
CA GLY A 156 55.04 1.08 1.82
C GLY A 156 54.05 1.56 2.88
N GLY A 157 54.10 0.97 4.06
CA GLY A 157 53.32 1.33 5.24
C GLY A 157 54.00 0.88 6.53
N SER A 158 53.20 0.48 7.49
CA SER A 158 53.66 -0.08 8.77
C SER A 158 52.77 -1.24 9.21
N SER A 159 53.11 -1.89 10.31
CA SER A 159 52.26 -2.95 10.88
C SER A 159 50.90 -2.41 11.38
N SER A 160 50.83 -1.16 11.84
CA SER A 160 49.58 -0.53 12.30
C SER A 160 48.76 0.08 11.17
N LYS A 161 49.42 0.53 10.09
CA LYS A 161 48.77 1.08 8.90
C LYS A 161 49.47 0.55 7.64
N PRO A 162 49.10 -0.65 7.18
CA PRO A 162 49.70 -1.23 5.98
C PRO A 162 49.40 -0.38 4.75
N GLY A 163 50.36 -0.29 3.83
CA GLY A 163 50.06 0.16 2.48
C GLY A 163 49.15 -0.86 1.80
N SER A 164 48.23 -0.43 0.95
CA SER A 164 47.27 -1.34 0.31
C SER A 164 46.99 -0.99 -1.14
N LEU A 165 46.69 -2.01 -1.95
CA LEU A 165 46.27 -1.86 -3.34
C LEU A 165 45.25 -2.94 -3.70
N ASN A 166 44.18 -2.56 -4.41
CA ASN A 166 43.25 -3.52 -4.99
C ASN A 166 43.78 -4.01 -6.33
N ALA A 167 43.80 -5.32 -6.52
CA ALA A 167 44.23 -5.96 -7.76
C ALA A 167 43.24 -7.04 -8.17
N LYS A 168 42.96 -7.12 -9.48
CA LYS A 168 42.17 -8.20 -10.06
C LYS A 168 43.06 -9.43 -10.26
N VAL A 169 42.60 -10.57 -9.78
CA VAL A 169 43.28 -11.85 -9.92
C VAL A 169 42.43 -12.87 -10.67
N TYR A 170 43.11 -13.83 -11.28
CA TYR A 170 42.53 -14.89 -12.08
C TYR A 170 43.09 -16.24 -11.65
N ALA A 171 42.26 -17.27 -11.59
CA ALA A 171 42.68 -18.62 -11.28
C ALA A 171 43.73 -19.14 -12.28
N ASP A 172 44.73 -19.85 -11.78
CA ASP A 172 45.80 -20.45 -12.59
C ASP A 172 45.28 -21.53 -13.55
N GLN A 173 44.18 -22.19 -13.17
CA GLN A 173 43.52 -23.20 -13.98
C GLN A 173 42.02 -22.90 -14.10
N PRO A 174 41.38 -23.33 -15.22
CA PRO A 174 39.94 -23.29 -15.35
C PRO A 174 39.29 -24.34 -14.44
N GLY A 175 38.07 -24.07 -13.98
CA GLY A 175 37.31 -25.02 -13.17
C GLY A 175 36.48 -24.40 -12.05
N GLY A 176 35.36 -25.03 -11.73
CA GLY A 176 34.47 -24.61 -10.65
C GLY A 176 35.10 -24.70 -9.26
N SER A 177 36.16 -25.51 -9.09
CA SER A 177 36.93 -25.61 -7.85
C SER A 177 37.59 -24.29 -7.43
N TYR A 178 37.79 -23.37 -8.37
CA TYR A 178 38.34 -22.03 -8.10
C TYR A 178 37.27 -20.98 -7.77
N ASN A 179 35.98 -21.35 -7.75
CA ASN A 179 34.91 -20.49 -7.26
C ASN A 179 34.87 -20.54 -5.73
N VAL A 180 35.69 -19.71 -5.09
CA VAL A 180 35.86 -19.68 -3.63
C VAL A 180 35.21 -18.44 -3.02
N GLY A 181 34.68 -18.57 -1.81
CA GLY A 181 34.21 -17.43 -1.02
C GLY A 181 35.35 -16.48 -0.60
N PRO A 182 35.03 -15.43 0.19
CA PRO A 182 36.03 -14.52 0.76
C PRO A 182 37.13 -15.30 1.50
N THR A 183 38.40 -15.02 1.21
CA THR A 183 39.53 -15.77 1.76
C THR A 183 40.81 -14.93 1.85
N SER A 184 41.81 -15.48 2.55
CA SER A 184 43.16 -14.90 2.63
C SER A 184 44.11 -15.58 1.65
N PHE A 185 45.10 -14.82 1.20
CA PHE A 185 46.09 -15.25 0.22
C PHE A 185 47.50 -14.97 0.75
N THR A 186 48.38 -15.95 0.54
CA THR A 186 49.82 -15.81 0.70
C THR A 186 50.48 -15.67 -0.67
N ILE A 187 51.72 -15.20 -0.71
CA ILE A 187 52.52 -15.13 -1.94
C ILE A 187 53.63 -16.19 -1.83
N PRO A 188 53.45 -17.38 -2.42
CA PRO A 188 54.43 -18.47 -2.30
C PRO A 188 55.84 -18.09 -2.74
N GLY A 189 55.97 -17.15 -3.68
CA GLY A 189 57.26 -16.65 -4.16
C GLY A 189 58.10 -15.91 -3.11
N PHE A 190 57.53 -15.57 -1.94
CA PHE A 190 58.26 -14.98 -0.82
C PHE A 190 58.60 -16.00 0.28
N ALA A 191 58.28 -17.29 0.10
CA ALA A 191 58.62 -18.29 1.10
C ALA A 191 60.12 -18.28 1.45
N GLY A 192 60.43 -18.27 2.75
CA GLY A 192 61.81 -18.18 3.23
C GLY A 192 62.40 -16.76 3.29
N THR A 193 61.65 -15.73 2.90
CA THR A 193 62.07 -14.33 2.98
C THR A 193 61.22 -13.55 4.02
N PRO A 194 61.72 -12.41 4.55
CA PRO A 194 60.94 -11.58 5.47
C PRO A 194 59.59 -11.12 4.90
N GLN A 195 59.54 -10.91 3.57
CA GLN A 195 58.35 -10.48 2.84
C GLN A 195 57.17 -11.45 2.98
N ALA A 196 57.41 -12.74 3.23
CA ALA A 196 56.32 -13.73 3.41
C ALA A 196 55.36 -13.36 4.55
N SER A 197 55.87 -12.72 5.60
CA SER A 197 55.07 -12.28 6.75
C SER A 197 54.56 -10.84 6.62
N GLN A 198 55.14 -10.06 5.70
CA GLN A 198 54.92 -8.61 5.59
C GLN A 198 54.05 -8.21 4.39
N VAL A 199 53.87 -9.12 3.42
CA VAL A 199 53.07 -8.89 2.22
C VAL A 199 52.07 -10.03 2.05
N TYR A 200 50.79 -9.70 2.21
CA TYR A 200 49.68 -10.67 2.15
C TYR A 200 48.48 -10.05 1.45
N ALA A 201 47.50 -10.86 1.05
CA ALA A 201 46.28 -10.33 0.44
C ALA A 201 45.02 -10.99 0.99
N ARG A 202 43.88 -10.32 0.82
CA ARG A 202 42.56 -10.82 1.21
C ARG A 202 41.51 -10.44 0.18
N SER A 203 40.50 -11.28 0.02
CA SER A 203 39.26 -10.91 -0.68
C SER A 203 38.13 -10.75 0.33
N THR A 204 37.32 -9.72 0.13
CA THR A 204 36.03 -9.53 0.83
C THR A 204 34.84 -10.06 0.02
N SER A 205 35.04 -10.27 -1.28
CA SER A 205 34.06 -10.84 -2.20
C SER A 205 34.50 -12.22 -2.70
N ALA A 206 33.56 -13.02 -3.18
CA ALA A 206 33.84 -14.33 -3.75
C ALA A 206 34.61 -14.21 -5.10
N MET A 207 35.43 -15.22 -5.38
CA MET A 207 35.96 -15.49 -6.71
C MET A 207 34.92 -16.28 -7.49
N THR A 208 34.57 -15.84 -8.69
CA THR A 208 33.48 -16.46 -9.48
C THR A 208 33.87 -16.58 -10.95
N GLY A 209 33.08 -17.36 -11.71
CA GLY A 209 33.24 -17.52 -13.16
C GLY A 209 34.20 -18.64 -13.58
N GLY A 210 34.70 -19.44 -12.65
CA GLY A 210 35.45 -20.66 -12.95
C GLY A 210 34.54 -21.78 -13.42
N ALA A 211 34.82 -22.34 -14.59
CA ALA A 211 34.11 -23.50 -15.14
C ALA A 211 35.08 -24.37 -15.95
N SER A 212 34.92 -25.68 -15.85
CA SER A 212 35.63 -26.65 -16.68
C SER A 212 34.70 -27.85 -16.87
N GLY A 213 34.38 -28.16 -18.13
CA GLY A 213 33.49 -29.26 -18.49
C GLY A 213 32.66 -28.97 -19.73
N THR A 214 31.85 -29.95 -20.12
CA THR A 214 30.91 -29.82 -21.23
C THR A 214 29.57 -29.33 -20.69
N VAL A 215 29.12 -28.15 -21.10
CA VAL A 215 27.78 -27.64 -20.76
C VAL A 215 26.85 -27.83 -21.96
N PRO A 216 25.56 -28.10 -21.74
CA PRO A 216 24.58 -28.09 -22.81
C PRO A 216 24.51 -26.70 -23.44
N VAL A 217 24.34 -26.65 -24.77
CA VAL A 217 24.13 -25.42 -25.55
C VAL A 217 22.65 -25.33 -25.90
N ALA A 218 22.07 -24.15 -25.71
CA ALA A 218 20.69 -23.87 -26.08
C ALA A 218 20.63 -23.63 -27.59
N ASP A 219 19.56 -24.12 -28.21
CA ASP A 219 19.23 -23.67 -29.57
C ASP A 219 18.85 -22.17 -29.51
N PRO A 220 19.48 -21.28 -30.30
CA PRO A 220 19.20 -19.85 -30.21
C PRO A 220 17.74 -19.48 -30.48
N ALA A 221 17.04 -20.24 -31.34
CA ALA A 221 15.63 -19.97 -31.62
C ALA A 221 14.76 -20.38 -30.43
N LEU A 222 15.04 -21.53 -29.81
CA LEU A 222 14.35 -21.97 -28.61
C LEU A 222 14.63 -21.05 -27.41
N GLU A 223 15.87 -20.56 -27.27
CA GLU A 223 16.20 -19.58 -26.23
C GLU A 223 15.40 -18.29 -26.40
N ALA A 224 15.35 -17.73 -27.62
CA ALA A 224 14.58 -16.53 -27.90
C ALA A 224 13.07 -16.72 -27.63
N GLU A 225 12.48 -17.82 -28.10
CA GLU A 225 11.07 -18.16 -27.84
C GLU A 225 10.80 -18.29 -26.33
N THR A 226 11.72 -18.91 -25.59
CA THR A 226 11.63 -19.06 -24.13
C THR A 226 11.69 -17.70 -23.44
N ARG A 227 12.56 -16.79 -23.89
CA ARG A 227 12.65 -15.44 -23.33
C ARG A 227 11.37 -14.64 -23.56
N ASP A 228 10.80 -14.67 -24.77
CA ASP A 228 9.54 -13.99 -25.07
C ASP A 228 8.38 -14.51 -24.20
N ALA A 229 8.36 -15.83 -23.95
CA ALA A 229 7.41 -16.45 -23.03
C ALA A 229 7.61 -15.98 -21.58
N LEU A 230 8.87 -15.90 -21.12
CA LEU A 230 9.21 -15.40 -19.78
C LEU A 230 8.83 -13.93 -19.60
N VAL A 231 9.08 -13.07 -20.60
CA VAL A 231 8.67 -11.66 -20.61
C VAL A 231 7.15 -11.55 -20.49
N THR A 232 6.40 -12.33 -21.27
CA THR A 232 4.94 -12.36 -21.23
C THR A 232 4.41 -12.81 -19.88
N ALA A 233 5.05 -13.81 -19.26
CA ALA A 233 4.69 -14.31 -17.94
C ALA A 233 5.05 -13.36 -16.80
N LEU A 234 6.12 -12.57 -16.93
CA LEU A 234 6.56 -11.59 -15.92
C LEU A 234 5.65 -10.37 -15.82
N ALA A 235 5.01 -9.95 -16.92
CA ALA A 235 4.19 -8.74 -16.96
C ALA A 235 3.10 -8.66 -15.86
N PRO A 236 2.22 -9.66 -15.67
CA PRO A 236 1.19 -9.61 -14.61
C PRO A 236 1.79 -9.63 -13.20
N ASP A 237 2.87 -10.40 -12.99
CA ASP A 237 3.53 -10.51 -11.68
C ASP A 237 4.22 -9.20 -11.27
N LEU A 238 4.82 -8.49 -12.23
CA LEU A 238 5.41 -7.17 -12.01
C LEU A 238 4.34 -6.13 -11.69
N LEU A 239 3.20 -6.17 -12.40
CA LEU A 239 2.07 -5.28 -12.13
C LEU A 239 1.51 -5.49 -10.72
N ALA A 240 1.26 -6.75 -10.32
CA ALA A 240 0.82 -7.05 -8.96
C ALA A 240 1.87 -6.63 -7.90
N SER A 241 3.16 -6.80 -8.21
CA SER A 241 4.24 -6.44 -7.30
C SER A 241 4.39 -4.93 -7.12
N ILE A 242 4.16 -4.13 -8.17
CA ILE A 242 4.24 -2.67 -8.07
C ILE A 242 3.01 -2.09 -7.38
N GLU A 243 1.81 -2.64 -7.64
CA GLU A 243 0.57 -2.24 -6.96
C GLU A 243 0.65 -2.48 -5.46
N ALA A 244 1.21 -3.62 -5.03
CA ALA A 244 1.41 -3.92 -3.62
C ALA A 244 2.40 -2.97 -2.91
N LYS A 245 3.24 -2.25 -3.67
CA LYS A 245 4.21 -1.28 -3.15
C LYS A 245 3.69 0.16 -3.13
N ILE A 246 2.48 0.43 -3.65
CA ILE A 246 1.90 1.76 -3.61
C ILE A 246 1.62 2.13 -2.14
N PRO A 247 2.21 3.22 -1.60
CA PRO A 247 1.96 3.62 -0.23
C PRO A 247 0.50 4.04 -0.02
N SER A 248 0.00 3.90 1.22
CA SER A 248 -1.35 4.34 1.56
C SER A 248 -1.52 5.84 1.29
N GLY A 249 -2.58 6.21 0.58
CA GLY A 249 -2.86 7.61 0.22
C GLY A 249 -2.17 8.08 -1.06
N TYR A 250 -1.42 7.21 -1.75
CA TYR A 250 -0.84 7.48 -3.06
C TYR A 250 -1.66 6.82 -4.16
N VAL A 251 -1.51 7.34 -5.37
CA VAL A 251 -2.13 6.80 -6.59
C VAL A 251 -1.10 6.68 -7.71
N LEU A 252 -1.29 5.63 -8.52
CA LEU A 252 -0.58 5.42 -9.76
C LEU A 252 -1.46 5.84 -10.93
N LEU A 253 -0.92 6.66 -11.83
CA LEU A 253 -1.60 7.10 -13.05
C LEU A 253 -1.29 6.16 -14.22
N PRO A 254 -2.25 5.88 -15.11
CA PRO A 254 -1.97 5.22 -16.38
C PRO A 254 -0.90 5.98 -17.17
N GLY A 255 0.16 5.29 -17.60
CA GLY A 255 1.31 5.90 -18.27
C GLY A 255 2.43 6.40 -17.34
N ALA A 256 2.27 6.30 -16.03
CA ALA A 256 3.29 6.66 -15.04
C ALA A 256 4.18 5.48 -14.60
N ALA A 257 4.13 4.36 -15.32
CA ALA A 257 4.96 3.19 -15.08
C ALA A 257 5.66 2.74 -16.36
N THR A 258 6.89 2.28 -16.23
CA THR A 258 7.67 1.67 -17.31
C THR A 258 8.27 0.35 -16.84
N THR A 259 8.35 -0.61 -17.76
CA THR A 259 8.94 -1.92 -17.48
C THR A 259 10.12 -2.14 -18.42
N THR A 260 11.25 -2.53 -17.84
CA THR A 260 12.46 -2.92 -18.56
C THR A 260 12.74 -4.39 -18.30
N TYR A 261 13.18 -5.11 -19.34
CA TYR A 261 13.60 -6.50 -19.24
C TYR A 261 15.09 -6.62 -19.48
N GLN A 262 15.73 -7.52 -18.73
CA GLN A 262 17.14 -7.82 -18.81
C GLN A 262 17.34 -9.32 -18.94
N GLU A 263 18.00 -9.70 -20.03
CA GLU A 263 18.46 -11.06 -20.25
C GLU A 263 19.54 -11.41 -19.23
N LEU A 264 19.26 -12.40 -18.38
CA LEU A 264 20.27 -12.94 -17.47
C LEU A 264 21.05 -14.05 -18.17
N ALA A 265 22.31 -14.21 -17.75
CA ALA A 265 23.17 -15.28 -18.25
C ALA A 265 22.53 -16.65 -17.98
N LEU A 266 22.61 -17.54 -18.98
CA LEU A 266 22.15 -18.92 -18.88
C LEU A 266 22.80 -19.60 -17.66
N ALA A 267 22.00 -20.38 -16.93
CA ALA A 267 22.47 -21.18 -15.81
C ALA A 267 22.40 -22.67 -16.12
N PRO A 268 23.30 -23.48 -15.52
CA PRO A 268 23.15 -24.93 -15.56
C PRO A 268 21.89 -25.32 -14.76
N SER A 269 21.05 -26.17 -15.34
CA SER A 269 19.91 -26.77 -14.63
C SER A 269 20.38 -27.91 -13.72
N SER A 270 19.59 -28.23 -12.68
CA SER A 270 19.79 -29.42 -11.85
C SER A 270 19.56 -30.73 -12.62
N THR A 271 18.84 -30.67 -13.74
CA THR A 271 18.58 -31.81 -14.62
C THR A 271 19.63 -31.90 -15.72
N THR A 272 20.30 -33.05 -15.82
CA THR A 272 21.33 -33.31 -16.83
C THR A 272 20.82 -33.05 -18.25
N GLY A 273 21.56 -32.24 -19.03
CA GLY A 273 21.22 -31.90 -20.42
C GLY A 273 20.21 -30.76 -20.58
N MET A 274 19.76 -30.15 -19.48
CA MET A 274 18.87 -28.99 -19.48
C MET A 274 19.64 -27.71 -19.14
N ILE A 275 19.16 -26.58 -19.66
CA ILE A 275 19.70 -25.24 -19.43
C ILE A 275 18.57 -24.39 -18.86
N GLU A 276 18.88 -23.59 -17.85
CA GLU A 276 17.94 -22.63 -17.29
C GLU A 276 18.11 -21.28 -18.00
N VAL A 277 17.08 -20.88 -18.76
CA VAL A 277 16.93 -19.55 -19.33
C VAL A 277 16.30 -18.67 -18.25
N ARG A 278 16.86 -17.48 -18.05
CA ARG A 278 16.45 -16.56 -16.98
C ARG A 278 16.28 -15.16 -17.53
N GLU A 279 15.20 -14.52 -17.12
CA GLU A 279 14.83 -13.16 -17.49
C GLU A 279 14.51 -12.37 -16.23
N GLN A 280 15.05 -11.16 -16.13
CA GLN A 280 14.71 -10.23 -15.07
C GLN A 280 13.82 -9.12 -15.64
N GLY A 281 12.67 -8.90 -15.01
CA GLY A 281 11.86 -7.73 -15.26
C GLY A 281 11.95 -6.75 -14.10
N THR A 282 12.07 -5.47 -14.43
CA THR A 282 12.06 -4.36 -13.47
C THR A 282 11.00 -3.37 -13.90
N VAL A 283 10.03 -3.12 -13.02
CA VAL A 283 9.02 -2.08 -13.20
C VAL A 283 9.34 -0.90 -12.29
N THR A 284 9.38 0.29 -12.88
CA THR A 284 9.58 1.56 -12.19
C THR A 284 8.35 2.42 -12.41
N ALA A 285 7.76 2.91 -11.33
CA ALA A 285 6.54 3.69 -11.38
C ALA A 285 6.65 4.97 -10.54
N VAL A 286 6.02 6.03 -11.03
CA VAL A 286 5.87 7.31 -10.33
C VAL A 286 4.49 7.36 -9.71
N VAL A 287 4.46 7.55 -8.39
CA VAL A 287 3.22 7.66 -7.62
C VAL A 287 3.10 9.06 -7.02
N PHE A 288 1.87 9.52 -6.87
CA PHE A 288 1.55 10.85 -6.34
C PHE A 288 0.61 10.71 -5.15
N PRO A 289 0.72 11.56 -4.10
CA PRO A 289 -0.31 11.61 -3.08
C PRO A 289 -1.65 11.99 -3.72
N ASN A 290 -2.69 11.21 -3.41
CA ASN A 290 -4.02 11.36 -4.01
C ASN A 290 -4.56 12.79 -3.82
N SER A 291 -4.46 13.32 -2.60
CA SER A 291 -4.92 14.67 -2.26
C SER A 291 -4.14 15.76 -2.99
N ALA A 292 -2.80 15.67 -3.04
CA ALA A 292 -1.95 16.65 -3.71
C ALA A 292 -2.22 16.70 -5.22
N LEU A 293 -2.35 15.52 -5.86
CA LEU A 293 -2.70 15.43 -7.28
C LEU A 293 -4.11 15.96 -7.55
N ALA A 294 -5.08 15.63 -6.69
CA ALA A 294 -6.44 16.13 -6.79
C ALA A 294 -6.47 17.68 -6.73
N THR A 295 -5.79 18.26 -5.75
CA THR A 295 -5.65 19.72 -5.61
C THR A 295 -4.96 20.34 -6.82
N ALA A 296 -3.89 19.75 -7.34
CA ALA A 296 -3.20 20.27 -8.52
C ALA A 296 -4.12 20.31 -9.75
N ILE A 297 -4.88 19.23 -10.00
CA ILE A 297 -5.85 19.17 -11.10
C ILE A 297 -6.97 20.18 -10.88
N ALA A 298 -7.50 20.26 -9.66
CA ALA A 298 -8.58 21.18 -9.32
C ALA A 298 -8.18 22.65 -9.55
N SER A 299 -6.97 23.03 -9.14
CA SER A 299 -6.40 24.36 -9.37
C SER A 299 -6.14 24.65 -10.86
N SER A 300 -5.90 23.65 -11.70
CA SER A 300 -5.68 23.84 -13.14
C SER A 300 -6.98 24.04 -13.94
N VAL A 301 -8.11 23.50 -13.48
CA VAL A 301 -9.38 23.53 -14.22
C VAL A 301 -10.29 24.63 -13.67
N THR A 302 -10.21 25.84 -14.23
CA THR A 302 -10.98 27.01 -13.74
C THR A 302 -12.50 26.80 -13.75
N ALA A 303 -13.01 25.94 -14.63
CA ALA A 303 -14.44 25.66 -14.76
C ALA A 303 -15.09 25.06 -13.51
N ILE A 304 -14.31 24.47 -12.60
CA ILE A 304 -14.86 23.86 -11.38
C ILE A 304 -15.01 24.87 -10.21
N GLY A 305 -14.44 26.07 -10.32
CA GLY A 305 -14.54 27.10 -9.27
C GLY A 305 -13.89 26.67 -7.94
N TYR A 306 -12.74 25.99 -7.99
CA TYR A 306 -12.07 25.48 -6.80
C TYR A 306 -11.46 26.61 -5.94
N HIS A 307 -11.75 26.61 -4.63
CA HIS A 307 -11.31 27.66 -3.71
C HIS A 307 -10.35 27.18 -2.60
N GLY A 308 -9.80 25.96 -2.73
CA GLY A 308 -8.82 25.43 -1.79
C GLY A 308 -9.38 24.43 -0.77
N GLU A 309 -10.59 23.93 -0.99
CA GLU A 309 -11.20 22.89 -0.16
C GLU A 309 -10.44 21.54 -0.29
N PRO A 310 -10.39 20.69 0.75
CA PRO A 310 -9.73 19.40 0.63
C PRO A 310 -10.51 18.48 -0.32
N LEU A 311 -9.84 17.84 -1.27
CA LEU A 311 -10.45 16.91 -2.21
C LEU A 311 -9.53 15.74 -2.57
N THR A 312 -10.11 14.69 -3.13
CA THR A 312 -9.43 13.45 -3.53
C THR A 312 -9.91 12.97 -4.90
N LEU A 313 -9.12 12.13 -5.55
CA LEU A 313 -9.47 11.44 -6.79
C LEU A 313 -10.29 10.20 -6.47
N LYS A 314 -11.47 10.05 -7.09
CA LYS A 314 -12.27 8.82 -7.00
C LYS A 314 -11.64 7.66 -7.75
N SER A 315 -11.06 7.94 -8.92
CA SER A 315 -10.42 6.96 -9.80
C SER A 315 -9.37 7.64 -10.69
N THR A 316 -8.35 6.89 -11.08
CA THR A 316 -7.29 7.31 -12.02
C THR A 316 -7.45 6.73 -13.42
N GLU A 317 -8.42 5.83 -13.66
CA GLU A 317 -8.58 5.11 -14.92
C GLU A 317 -8.90 6.02 -16.12
N GLY A 318 -9.61 7.12 -15.87
CA GLY A 318 -9.97 8.12 -16.89
C GLY A 318 -8.85 9.09 -17.25
N LEU A 319 -7.67 8.95 -16.61
CA LEU A 319 -6.52 9.84 -16.78
C LEU A 319 -5.39 9.13 -17.53
N LYS A 320 -4.63 9.90 -18.30
CA LYS A 320 -3.41 9.44 -18.95
C LYS A 320 -2.29 10.44 -18.70
N LEU A 321 -1.23 9.96 -18.08
CA LEU A 321 0.02 10.70 -17.93
C LEU A 321 0.87 10.48 -19.17
N THR A 322 1.39 11.57 -19.73
CA THR A 322 2.39 11.54 -20.80
C THR A 322 3.61 12.34 -20.37
N ALA A 323 4.74 11.66 -20.17
CA ALA A 323 6.00 12.29 -19.83
C ALA A 323 6.63 12.97 -21.06
N GLU A 324 7.15 14.19 -20.89
CA GLU A 324 7.73 14.95 -22.00
C GLU A 324 9.14 14.45 -22.39
N ARG A 325 9.92 13.97 -21.41
CA ARG A 325 11.31 13.52 -21.59
C ARG A 325 11.58 12.10 -21.07
N GLY A 326 10.51 11.31 -20.86
CA GLY A 326 10.58 10.04 -20.13
C GLY A 326 10.28 10.20 -18.65
N LEU A 327 10.12 9.07 -17.95
CA LEU A 327 9.89 9.05 -16.51
C LEU A 327 11.17 9.49 -15.75
N PRO A 328 11.03 10.12 -14.58
CA PRO A 328 12.15 10.61 -13.80
C PRO A 328 12.96 9.44 -13.20
N GLU A 329 14.27 9.64 -13.07
CA GLU A 329 15.15 8.75 -12.33
C GLU A 329 15.19 9.10 -10.84
N LEU A 330 15.74 8.20 -10.01
CA LEU A 330 15.77 8.34 -8.55
C LEU A 330 16.43 9.64 -8.05
N ASN A 331 17.29 10.26 -8.86
CA ASN A 331 18.05 11.47 -8.53
C ASN A 331 17.45 12.76 -9.13
N ASP A 332 16.35 12.67 -9.87
CA ASP A 332 15.75 13.83 -10.52
C ASP A 332 14.95 14.67 -9.52
N SER A 333 15.27 15.96 -9.44
CA SER A 333 14.59 16.87 -8.51
C SER A 333 13.15 17.24 -8.93
N SER A 334 12.84 17.12 -10.23
CA SER A 334 11.56 17.54 -10.80
C SER A 334 11.13 16.64 -11.96
N PHE A 335 9.83 16.46 -12.12
CA PHE A 335 9.22 15.69 -13.18
C PHE A 335 8.13 16.49 -13.88
N SER A 336 8.33 16.79 -15.17
CA SER A 336 7.34 17.48 -16.01
C SER A 336 6.57 16.49 -16.89
N PHE A 337 5.25 16.58 -16.85
CA PHE A 337 4.36 15.72 -17.61
C PHE A 337 3.08 16.44 -18.02
N THR A 338 2.43 15.93 -19.06
CA THR A 338 1.08 16.34 -19.44
C THR A 338 0.07 15.31 -18.95
N LEU A 339 -1.00 15.77 -18.32
CA LEU A 339 -2.13 14.94 -17.90
C LEU A 339 -3.32 15.22 -18.81
N SER A 340 -3.90 14.17 -19.38
CA SER A 340 -5.08 14.24 -20.23
C SER A 340 -6.17 13.27 -19.77
N GLY A 341 -7.44 13.66 -19.98
CA GLY A 341 -8.59 12.78 -19.78
C GLY A 341 -9.69 13.38 -18.92
N THR A 342 -10.54 12.53 -18.35
CA THR A 342 -11.67 12.94 -17.50
C THR A 342 -11.46 12.39 -16.10
N VAL A 343 -11.62 13.25 -15.10
CA VAL A 343 -11.45 12.92 -13.69
C VAL A 343 -12.71 13.19 -12.90
N SER A 344 -12.95 12.38 -11.88
CA SER A 344 -13.97 12.65 -10.85
C SER A 344 -13.29 12.96 -9.53
N LEU A 345 -13.50 14.20 -9.06
CA LEU A 345 -12.96 14.75 -7.83
C LEU A 345 -14.04 14.70 -6.75
N VAL A 346 -13.69 14.19 -5.57
CA VAL A 346 -14.59 14.05 -4.42
C VAL A 346 -14.09 14.96 -3.31
N TYR A 347 -14.93 15.89 -2.88
CA TYR A 347 -14.61 16.76 -1.76
C TYR A 347 -14.53 15.94 -0.47
N THR A 348 -13.50 16.20 0.32
CA THR A 348 -13.28 15.52 1.59
C THR A 348 -14.10 16.21 2.67
N VAL A 349 -15.02 15.46 3.26
CA VAL A 349 -15.86 15.96 4.35
C VAL A 349 -15.10 15.87 5.66
N ASP A 350 -14.90 17.00 6.31
CA ASP A 350 -14.36 17.06 7.68
C ASP A 350 -15.49 16.78 8.67
N SER A 351 -15.56 15.53 9.14
CA SER A 351 -16.59 15.07 10.09
C SER A 351 -16.61 15.88 11.38
N ALA A 352 -15.46 16.30 11.89
CA ALA A 352 -15.36 17.09 13.10
C ALA A 352 -15.91 18.51 12.90
N ARG A 353 -15.60 19.13 11.77
CA ARG A 353 -16.13 20.44 11.39
C ARG A 353 -17.64 20.41 11.20
N ILE A 354 -18.14 19.39 10.51
CA ILE A 354 -19.58 19.19 10.31
C ILE A 354 -20.29 18.96 11.65
N ALA A 355 -19.75 18.10 12.52
CA ALA A 355 -20.30 17.85 13.85
C ALA A 355 -20.35 19.13 14.70
N ALA A 356 -19.26 19.90 14.71
CA ALA A 356 -19.20 21.19 15.41
C ALA A 356 -20.21 22.21 14.86
N ALA A 357 -20.44 22.22 13.55
CA ALA A 357 -21.37 23.15 12.90
C ALA A 357 -22.85 22.88 13.22
N ILE A 358 -23.19 21.64 13.57
CA ILE A 358 -24.56 21.21 13.88
C ILE A 358 -24.80 20.96 15.38
N ALA A 359 -23.74 20.96 16.20
CA ALA A 359 -23.83 20.80 17.65
C ALA A 359 -24.78 21.84 18.27
N GLY A 360 -25.66 21.37 19.15
CA GLY A 360 -26.68 22.19 19.82
C GLY A 360 -27.78 22.74 18.91
N LYS A 361 -27.73 22.54 17.59
CA LYS A 361 -28.74 23.05 16.65
C LYS A 361 -29.98 22.17 16.62
N THR A 362 -31.12 22.78 16.30
CA THR A 362 -32.33 22.04 15.95
C THR A 362 -32.16 21.38 14.59
N ARG A 363 -32.96 20.35 14.29
CA ARG A 363 -32.94 19.66 12.99
C ARG A 363 -32.98 20.64 11.80
N SER A 364 -33.91 21.59 11.81
CA SER A 364 -34.05 22.58 10.75
C SER A 364 -32.85 23.53 10.66
N ALA A 365 -32.30 23.98 11.80
CA ALA A 365 -31.12 24.83 11.80
C ALA A 365 -29.84 24.08 11.37
N ALA A 366 -29.76 22.78 11.64
CA ALA A 366 -28.69 21.92 11.15
C ALA A 366 -28.79 21.70 9.63
N GLU A 367 -29.98 21.47 9.08
CA GLU A 367 -30.20 21.37 7.62
C GLU A 367 -29.70 22.63 6.89
N VAL A 368 -30.04 23.82 7.39
CA VAL A 368 -29.57 25.10 6.83
C VAL A 368 -28.06 25.30 7.02
N ALA A 369 -27.49 24.84 8.14
CA ALA A 369 -26.05 24.94 8.35
C ALA A 369 -25.28 24.05 7.34
N LEU A 370 -25.80 22.86 7.05
CA LEU A 370 -25.19 21.89 6.15
C LEU A 370 -25.22 22.36 4.68
N THR A 371 -26.20 23.18 4.29
CA THR A 371 -26.24 23.76 2.92
C THR A 371 -25.13 24.79 2.66
N ASN A 372 -24.47 25.30 3.70
CA ASN A 372 -23.37 26.26 3.55
C ASN A 372 -22.01 25.58 3.26
N TYR A 373 -21.95 24.25 3.28
CA TYR A 373 -20.72 23.50 3.05
C TYR A 373 -20.69 22.96 1.61
N PRO A 374 -19.84 23.50 0.72
CA PRO A 374 -19.75 23.04 -0.67
C PRO A 374 -19.33 21.57 -0.80
N GLU A 375 -18.64 21.03 0.22
CA GLU A 375 -18.28 19.62 0.29
C GLU A 375 -19.47 18.67 0.51
N VAL A 376 -20.65 19.19 0.91
CA VAL A 376 -21.84 18.39 1.22
C VAL A 376 -22.88 18.49 0.09
N LYS A 377 -23.06 17.39 -0.65
CA LYS A 377 -24.14 17.27 -1.65
C LYS A 377 -25.48 16.96 -1.01
N ARG A 378 -25.48 16.05 -0.03
CA ARG A 378 -26.67 15.62 0.71
C ARG A 378 -26.30 15.26 2.13
N ALA A 379 -27.15 15.57 3.09
CA ALA A 379 -27.01 15.12 4.46
C ALA A 379 -28.33 14.51 4.96
N ILE A 380 -28.26 13.30 5.53
CA ILE A 380 -29.39 12.63 6.16
C ILE A 380 -29.20 12.69 7.66
N ILE A 381 -30.12 13.38 8.34
CA ILE A 381 -30.08 13.57 9.79
C ILE A 381 -30.91 12.49 10.48
N ILE A 382 -30.27 11.72 11.36
CA ILE A 382 -30.89 10.64 12.15
C ILE A 382 -30.74 10.97 13.64
N LEU A 383 -31.83 11.42 14.25
CA LEU A 383 -31.91 11.68 15.69
C LEU A 383 -32.70 10.56 16.37
N ARG A 384 -32.06 9.88 17.34
CA ARG A 384 -32.70 8.88 18.19
C ARG A 384 -32.73 9.36 19.65
N PRO A 385 -33.87 9.21 20.35
CA PRO A 385 -35.18 8.81 19.84
C PRO A 385 -35.77 9.82 18.83
N PHE A 386 -36.72 9.39 17.99
CA PHE A 386 -37.27 10.20 16.87
C PHE A 386 -37.93 11.51 17.31
N TRP A 387 -38.30 11.64 18.58
CA TRP A 387 -38.90 12.82 19.19
C TRP A 387 -37.88 13.87 19.64
N ARG A 388 -36.56 13.59 19.58
CA ARG A 388 -35.54 14.63 19.81
C ARG A 388 -35.51 15.61 18.64
N GLN A 389 -35.60 16.90 18.97
CA GLN A 389 -35.63 17.99 17.99
C GLN A 389 -34.26 18.65 17.77
N SER A 390 -33.29 18.41 18.65
CA SER A 390 -31.97 19.05 18.63
C SER A 390 -30.82 18.05 18.81
N PHE A 391 -29.68 18.41 18.26
CA PHE A 391 -28.42 17.71 18.46
C PHE A 391 -27.87 17.93 19.88
N PRO A 392 -27.05 17.00 20.40
CA PRO A 392 -26.25 17.23 21.59
C PRO A 392 -25.39 18.50 21.46
N GLN A 393 -25.09 19.14 22.58
CA GLN A 393 -24.19 20.30 22.65
C GLN A 393 -22.72 19.87 22.44
N ASP A 394 -22.38 18.65 22.86
CA ASP A 394 -21.06 18.08 22.65
C ASP A 394 -20.93 17.53 21.21
N PRO A 395 -20.03 18.08 20.37
CA PRO A 395 -19.80 17.60 19.02
C PRO A 395 -19.34 16.14 18.97
N THR A 396 -18.67 15.64 20.01
CA THR A 396 -18.15 14.26 20.04
C THR A 396 -19.27 13.22 20.21
N ALA A 397 -20.43 13.63 20.69
CA ALA A 397 -21.64 12.80 20.77
C ALA A 397 -22.39 12.70 19.42
N ILE A 398 -21.89 13.37 18.37
CA ILE A 398 -22.48 13.38 17.03
C ILE A 398 -21.61 12.53 16.11
N SER A 399 -22.17 11.42 15.64
CA SER A 399 -21.49 10.54 14.69
C SER A 399 -21.78 11.02 13.27
N VAL A 400 -20.75 11.43 12.54
CA VAL A 400 -20.84 11.84 11.14
C VAL A 400 -20.19 10.75 10.29
N GLU A 401 -21.00 10.10 9.45
CA GLU A 401 -20.57 9.01 8.57
C GLU A 401 -20.64 9.50 7.12
N THR A 402 -19.56 9.32 6.35
CA THR A 402 -19.57 9.61 4.92
C THR A 402 -20.09 8.41 4.15
N VAL A 403 -21.21 8.58 3.45
CA VAL A 403 -21.83 7.51 2.66
C VAL A 403 -21.55 7.77 1.18
N ALA A 404 -21.03 6.77 0.48
CA ALA A 404 -20.82 6.83 -0.96
C ALA A 404 -22.17 7.04 -1.68
N ASP A 405 -22.17 7.83 -2.76
CA ASP A 405 -23.36 8.05 -3.58
C ASP A 405 -23.79 6.71 -4.19
N VAL A 406 -24.83 6.08 -3.64
CA VAL A 406 -25.44 4.85 -4.17
C VAL A 406 -26.42 5.28 -5.25
N TYR A 407 -26.04 5.09 -6.51
CA TYR A 407 -26.95 5.11 -7.66
C TYR A 407 -26.83 3.80 -8.42
#